data_AF-A0AA97ADX6-F1
#
_entry.id   AF-A0AA97ADX6-F1
#
_cell.length_a   1.000
_cell.length_b   1.000
_cell.length_c   1.000
_cell.angle_alpha   90.00
_cell.angle_beta   90.00
_cell.angle_gamma   90.00
#
_symmetry.space_group_name_H-M   'P 1'
#
loop_
_entity.id
_entity.type
_entity.pdbx_description
1 polymer ?
#
loop_
_entity_poly.entity_id
_entity_poly.type
_entity_poly.pdbx_seq_one_letter_code
_entity_poly.pdbx_strand_id
1 'polypeptide(L)'
;MPAGWRFIAQDALTEDVLDWQVPFALTSNPKRDLSGPGAMAGKIEPEYARMIAADGEPILREWGTKLYLEVDGAIRWGGLVTKTSFDGEQATINCEGFSSYPHGIPFESYIISGKKITPKDPYAGKDKNHDGYIDGSNPKKKVPAAPKPYGGPRIDVFDAFRTIWSHVQTRPYGNVGLVLDTHDKGELLGAKDGSDPWELAWWDNPDCGQTLDSLVNQFQFDWMETHAWKDSTSNTITHRLRLGTPRLGRKRPDLRFAQGENIVAIAKPEGMGDDYANEVVVLGKGEGQKMKRAQVHNYSRAAGRLRRVATVTDKTLSSADALRKRGQAELNGRTAALQIPAIQIIDHPNAKFGSWSLGDDIRVQVHVPWVGDIDVWHRIISDEISADGFITLTLKRSDSFHY
;
A
#
# COMPACT_ATOMS: atom_id res chain seq x y z
N MET A 1 18.37 -7.32 24.63
CA MET A 1 18.89 -7.10 23.27
C MET A 1 19.52 -8.39 22.78
N PRO A 2 18.96 -9.08 21.79
CA PRO A 2 19.66 -10.16 21.10
C PRO A 2 20.99 -9.65 20.55
N ALA A 3 21.94 -10.56 20.31
CA ALA A 3 23.20 -10.21 19.68
C ALA A 3 22.93 -9.51 18.33
N GLY A 4 23.81 -8.58 17.94
CA GLY A 4 23.67 -7.88 16.66
C GLY A 4 22.51 -6.87 16.56
N TRP A 5 21.82 -6.55 17.66
CA TRP A 5 20.79 -5.50 17.67
C TRP A 5 21.39 -4.10 17.81
N ARG A 6 21.23 -3.25 16.79
CA ARG A 6 21.65 -1.84 16.86
C ARG A 6 20.75 -0.93 16.03
N PHE A 7 20.75 0.35 16.41
CA PHE A 7 20.11 1.41 15.65
C PHE A 7 21.16 2.30 15.00
N ILE A 8 21.00 2.60 13.71
CA ILE A 8 21.93 3.38 12.92
C ILE A 8 21.22 4.67 12.49
N ALA A 9 21.85 5.82 12.75
CA ALA A 9 21.39 7.13 12.26
C ALA A 9 22.21 7.53 11.03
N GLN A 10 21.51 8.04 10.01
CA GLN A 10 22.09 8.51 8.76
C GLN A 10 21.46 9.84 8.37
N ASP A 11 22.25 10.77 7.83
CA ASP A 11 21.69 12.01 7.28
C ASP A 11 20.80 11.69 6.08
N ALA A 12 19.62 12.31 6.03
CA ALA A 12 18.62 12.02 5.01
C ALA A 12 19.03 12.49 3.61
N LEU A 13 19.89 13.51 3.52
CA LEU A 13 20.31 14.17 2.28
C LEU A 13 21.68 13.69 1.80
N THR A 14 22.69 13.67 2.68
CA THR A 14 24.06 13.27 2.31
C THR A 14 24.26 11.76 2.31
N GLU A 15 23.37 11.02 3.00
CA GLU A 15 23.49 9.59 3.26
C GLU A 15 24.73 9.20 4.09
N ASP A 16 25.37 10.17 4.74
CA ASP A 16 26.46 9.89 5.68
C ASP A 16 25.92 9.28 6.96
N VAL A 17 26.61 8.26 7.48
CA VAL A 17 26.28 7.68 8.77
C VAL A 17 26.67 8.65 9.88
N LEU A 18 25.68 9.11 10.64
CA LEU A 18 25.83 10.04 11.76
C LEU A 18 26.23 9.28 13.03
N ASP A 19 25.63 8.11 13.25
CA ASP A 19 25.94 7.23 14.37
C ASP A 19 25.63 5.78 14.03
N TRP A 20 26.52 4.88 14.43
CA TRP A 20 26.38 3.43 14.25
C TRP A 20 25.62 2.75 15.39
N GLN A 21 25.42 3.44 16.53
CA GLN A 21 24.79 2.87 17.71
C GLN A 21 24.02 3.94 18.50
N VAL A 22 22.86 4.32 17.94
CA VAL A 22 21.91 5.19 18.63
C VAL A 22 21.38 4.48 19.90
N PRO A 23 21.46 5.09 21.10
CA PRO A 23 20.98 4.50 22.35
C PRO A 23 19.46 4.62 22.46
N PHE A 24 18.75 3.97 21.55
CA PHE A 24 17.30 4.09 21.37
C PHE A 24 16.54 3.08 22.25
N ALA A 25 15.82 3.59 23.26
CA ALA A 25 14.96 2.77 24.13
C ALA A 25 13.54 2.69 23.56
N LEU A 26 13.18 1.56 22.93
CA LEU A 26 11.90 1.41 22.26
C LEU A 26 10.69 1.62 23.19
N THR A 27 9.75 2.45 22.75
CA THR A 27 8.41 2.59 23.35
C THR A 27 7.35 1.89 22.50
N SER A 28 7.60 1.76 21.20
CA SER A 28 6.93 0.82 20.31
C SER A 28 7.99 0.07 19.50
N ASN A 29 7.79 -1.23 19.31
CA ASN A 29 8.74 -2.01 18.54
C ASN A 29 8.68 -1.63 17.05
N PRO A 30 9.77 -1.82 16.29
CA PRO A 30 9.78 -1.62 14.85
C PRO A 30 8.75 -2.50 14.17
N LYS A 31 7.78 -1.86 13.53
CA LYS A 31 6.65 -2.46 12.83
C LYS A 31 6.76 -2.20 11.35
N ARG A 32 6.51 -3.22 10.53
CA ARG A 32 6.33 -3.09 9.08
C ARG A 32 4.90 -3.46 8.73
N ASP A 33 4.31 -2.73 7.78
CA ASP A 33 2.95 -2.96 7.31
C ASP A 33 2.97 -3.31 5.81
N LEU A 34 2.13 -4.27 5.42
CA LEU A 34 1.87 -4.55 4.01
C LEU A 34 1.01 -3.42 3.45
N SER A 35 1.49 -2.76 2.41
CA SER A 35 0.83 -1.62 1.78
C SER A 35 0.60 -0.44 2.74
N GLY A 36 1.51 -0.24 3.69
CA GLY A 36 1.51 0.89 4.62
C GLY A 36 2.92 1.22 5.10
N PRO A 37 3.15 2.46 5.57
CA PRO A 37 4.43 2.82 6.13
C PRO A 37 4.69 2.03 7.40
N GLY A 38 5.94 1.58 7.58
CA GLY A 38 6.38 1.05 8.87
C GLY A 38 6.41 2.14 9.94
N ALA A 39 6.46 1.76 11.21
CA ALA A 39 6.56 2.70 12.32
C ALA A 39 7.47 2.19 13.44
N MET A 40 8.12 3.10 14.13
CA MET A 40 8.93 2.82 15.32
C MET A 40 8.94 4.07 16.21
N ALA A 41 8.83 3.89 17.52
CA ALA A 41 9.00 4.98 18.47
C ALA A 41 9.89 4.54 19.63
N GLY A 42 10.63 5.50 20.17
CA GLY A 42 11.52 5.25 21.29
C GLY A 42 11.91 6.52 22.02
N LYS A 43 12.57 6.32 23.14
CA LYS A 43 13.10 7.35 24.01
C LYS A 43 14.61 7.42 23.88
N ILE A 44 15.11 8.63 24.01
CA ILE A 44 16.53 8.97 23.98
C ILE A 44 16.82 9.82 25.22
N GLU A 45 17.98 9.56 25.84
CA GLU A 45 18.46 10.32 26.98
C GLU A 45 18.81 11.78 26.58
N PRO A 46 18.61 12.77 27.47
CA PRO A 46 18.84 14.18 27.16
C PRO A 46 20.24 14.50 26.65
N GLU A 47 21.27 13.80 27.15
CA GLU A 47 22.66 13.99 26.73
C GLU A 47 22.84 13.64 25.27
N TYR A 48 22.27 12.50 24.84
CA TYR A 48 22.35 12.06 23.45
C TYR A 48 21.49 12.94 22.53
N ALA A 49 20.30 13.36 22.99
CA ALA A 49 19.44 14.26 22.21
C ALA A 49 20.11 15.61 21.87
N ARG A 50 21.14 16.01 22.64
CA ARG A 50 21.94 17.23 22.42
C ARG A 50 23.24 16.98 21.68
N MET A 51 23.55 15.74 21.32
CA MET A 51 24.76 15.43 20.56
C MET A 51 24.68 16.02 19.16
N ILE A 52 25.80 16.58 18.75
CA ILE A 52 25.99 17.23 17.46
C ILE A 52 26.87 16.33 16.60
N ALA A 53 26.44 16.05 15.38
CA ALA A 53 27.19 15.30 14.40
C ALA A 53 28.34 16.14 13.82
N ALA A 54 29.17 15.52 12.97
CA ALA A 54 30.34 16.17 12.38
C ALA A 54 30.00 17.38 11.48
N ASP A 55 28.77 17.46 11.01
CA ASP A 55 28.22 18.55 10.19
C ASP A 55 27.77 19.77 11.02
N GLY A 56 27.80 19.69 12.35
CA GLY A 56 27.37 20.76 13.25
C GLY A 56 25.88 20.76 13.57
N GLU A 57 25.13 19.75 13.12
CA GLU A 57 23.69 19.60 13.34
C GLU A 57 23.38 18.48 14.37
N PRO A 58 22.19 18.48 15.00
CA PRO A 58 21.79 17.39 15.88
C PRO A 58 21.75 16.03 15.15
N ILE A 59 22.20 14.95 15.81
CA ILE A 59 22.19 13.60 15.21
C ILE A 59 20.77 13.16 14.82
N LEU A 60 19.79 13.44 15.67
CA LEU A 60 18.38 13.11 15.45
C LEU A 60 17.58 14.38 15.15
N ARG A 61 17.24 14.59 13.88
CA ARG A 61 16.48 15.74 13.39
C ARG A 61 15.25 15.28 12.62
N GLU A 62 14.12 15.89 12.93
CA GLU A 62 12.87 15.70 12.19
C GLU A 62 13.10 15.97 10.70
N TRP A 63 12.72 15.01 9.85
CA TRP A 63 12.90 15.02 8.39
C TRP A 63 14.34 15.16 7.89
N GLY A 64 15.32 15.15 8.81
CA GLY A 64 16.75 15.26 8.50
C GLY A 64 17.52 13.98 8.78
N THR A 65 16.97 13.06 9.57
CA THR A 65 17.65 11.81 9.96
C THR A 65 16.83 10.59 9.53
N LYS A 66 17.50 9.66 8.85
CA LYS A 66 17.05 8.28 8.62
C LYS A 66 17.53 7.40 9.78
N LEU A 67 16.66 6.53 10.27
CA LEU A 67 16.94 5.59 11.36
C LEU A 67 16.69 4.16 10.89
N TYR A 68 17.62 3.26 11.20
CA TYR A 68 17.52 1.85 10.81
C TYR A 68 17.69 0.93 12.00
N LEU A 69 16.92 -0.16 12.01
CA LEU A 69 17.19 -1.30 12.87
C LEU A 69 18.02 -2.32 12.10
N GLU A 70 19.18 -2.68 12.62
CA GLU A 70 19.93 -3.86 12.21
C GLU A 70 19.82 -4.96 13.27
N VAL A 71 19.61 -6.19 12.82
CA VAL A 71 19.67 -7.41 13.65
C VAL A 71 20.49 -8.46 12.91
N ASP A 72 21.57 -8.91 13.54
CA ASP A 72 22.50 -9.92 13.01
C ASP A 72 23.04 -9.56 11.61
N GLY A 73 23.44 -8.28 11.44
CA GLY A 73 23.99 -7.79 10.18
C GLY A 73 22.97 -7.58 9.05
N ALA A 74 21.68 -7.78 9.32
CA ALA A 74 20.60 -7.52 8.36
C ALA A 74 19.76 -6.33 8.80
N ILE A 75 19.52 -5.38 7.88
CA ILE A 75 18.56 -4.30 8.12
C ILE A 75 17.16 -4.91 8.17
N ARG A 76 16.47 -4.73 9.31
CA ARG A 76 15.12 -5.28 9.55
C ARG A 76 14.03 -4.24 9.40
N TRP A 77 14.35 -2.98 9.64
CA TRP A 77 13.44 -1.84 9.55
C TRP A 77 14.22 -0.57 9.22
N GLY A 78 13.56 0.40 8.58
CA GLY A 78 14.10 1.72 8.28
C GLY A 78 12.99 2.75 8.18
N GLY A 79 13.33 4.01 8.48
CA GLY A 79 12.37 5.10 8.44
C GLY A 79 13.02 6.47 8.66
N LEU A 80 12.23 7.53 8.52
CA LEU A 80 12.59 8.91 8.80
C LEU A 80 12.16 9.26 10.23
N VAL A 81 12.96 10.06 10.93
CA VAL A 81 12.48 10.73 12.15
C VAL A 81 11.42 11.75 11.74
N THR A 82 10.17 11.56 12.12
CA THR A 82 9.06 12.45 11.71
C THR A 82 8.65 13.42 12.80
N LYS A 83 8.88 13.05 14.07
CA LYS A 83 8.48 13.87 15.21
C LYS A 83 9.31 13.58 16.45
N THR A 84 9.78 14.63 17.09
CA THR A 84 10.44 14.64 18.39
C THR A 84 9.56 15.37 19.39
N SER A 85 9.42 14.83 20.59
CA SER A 85 8.67 15.44 21.68
C SER A 85 9.43 15.32 22.98
N PHE A 86 9.33 16.32 23.84
CA PHE A 86 10.06 16.39 25.11
C PHE A 86 9.06 16.39 26.25
N ASP A 87 9.16 15.39 27.12
CA ASP A 87 8.37 15.28 28.34
C ASP A 87 9.31 15.09 29.54
N GLY A 88 9.51 16.18 30.29
CA GLY A 88 10.50 16.23 31.38
C GLY A 88 11.91 15.89 30.91
N GLU A 89 12.45 14.79 31.42
CA GLU A 89 13.79 14.28 31.12
C GLU A 89 13.81 13.31 29.93
N GLN A 90 12.69 13.08 29.24
CA GLN A 90 12.63 12.10 28.16
C GLN A 90 12.31 12.76 26.82
N ALA A 91 13.20 12.56 25.83
CA ALA A 91 12.92 12.87 24.44
C ALA A 91 12.31 11.63 23.77
N THR A 92 11.06 11.72 23.33
CA THR A 92 10.38 10.69 22.54
C THR A 92 10.50 11.00 21.06
N ILE A 93 11.06 10.07 20.31
CA ILE A 93 11.31 10.15 18.87
C ILE A 93 10.35 9.18 18.17
N ASN A 94 9.59 9.69 17.21
CA ASN A 94 8.73 8.91 16.34
C ASN A 94 9.39 8.83 14.96
N CYS A 95 9.37 7.63 14.41
CA CYS A 95 9.90 7.34 13.09
C CYS A 95 8.86 6.60 12.25
N GLU A 96 8.82 6.92 10.96
CA GLU A 96 7.91 6.30 9.98
C GLU A 96 8.69 5.85 8.75
N GLY A 97 8.22 4.79 8.07
CA GLY A 97 8.80 4.31 6.82
C GLY A 97 8.82 5.40 5.74
N PHE A 98 9.73 5.28 4.77
CA PHE A 98 9.96 6.29 3.74
C PHE A 98 8.71 6.55 2.88
N SER A 99 7.85 5.55 2.77
CA SER A 99 6.55 5.60 2.10
C SER A 99 5.56 6.59 2.72
N SER A 100 5.78 7.11 3.93
CA SER A 100 4.97 8.22 4.46
C SER A 100 5.38 9.59 3.91
N TYR A 101 6.59 9.74 3.37
CA TYR A 101 7.15 11.01 2.89
C TYR A 101 6.29 11.77 1.85
N PRO A 102 5.60 11.12 0.89
CA PRO A 102 4.76 11.83 -0.08
C PRO A 102 3.53 12.53 0.51
N HIS A 103 3.12 12.20 1.74
CA HIS A 103 1.97 12.83 2.38
C HIS A 103 2.28 14.27 2.77
N GLY A 104 1.38 15.19 2.43
CA GLY A 104 1.55 16.62 2.59
C GLY A 104 2.27 17.29 1.42
N ILE A 105 2.81 16.53 0.45
CA ILE A 105 3.53 17.08 -0.71
C ILE A 105 2.55 17.26 -1.89
N PRO A 106 2.33 18.49 -2.38
CA PRO A 106 1.48 18.71 -3.54
C PRO A 106 2.14 18.20 -4.83
N PHE A 107 1.32 17.66 -5.71
CA PHE A 107 1.74 17.34 -7.06
C PHE A 107 1.72 18.62 -7.92
N GLU A 108 2.88 19.01 -8.46
CA GLU A 108 3.06 20.30 -9.14
C GLU A 108 3.19 20.15 -10.66
N SER A 109 2.86 18.98 -11.20
CA SER A 109 2.91 18.72 -12.64
C SER A 109 1.50 18.49 -13.20
N TYR A 110 1.45 17.96 -14.42
CA TYR A 110 0.22 17.63 -15.11
C TYR A 110 0.33 16.27 -15.78
N ILE A 111 -0.56 15.35 -15.42
CA ILE A 111 -0.68 14.03 -16.04
C ILE A 111 -2.15 13.81 -16.41
N ILE A 112 -2.39 13.33 -17.62
CA ILE A 112 -3.71 12.89 -18.05
C ILE A 112 -3.61 11.58 -18.82
N SER A 113 -4.48 10.64 -18.47
CA SER A 113 -4.61 9.32 -19.08
C SER A 113 -6.01 9.15 -19.67
N GLY A 114 -6.09 8.78 -20.94
CA GLY A 114 -7.36 8.56 -21.63
C GLY A 114 -8.09 9.85 -22.00
N LYS A 115 -7.38 10.94 -22.27
CA LYS A 115 -7.99 12.21 -22.69
C LYS A 115 -8.88 12.04 -23.93
N LYS A 116 -10.09 12.59 -23.93
CA LYS A 116 -10.94 12.62 -25.14
C LYS A 116 -10.32 13.53 -26.20
N ILE A 117 -10.08 12.98 -27.38
CA ILE A 117 -9.57 13.72 -28.54
C ILE A 117 -10.74 13.90 -29.51
N THR A 118 -11.09 15.16 -29.77
CA THR A 118 -12.06 15.55 -30.80
C THR A 118 -11.28 16.14 -31.98
N PRO A 119 -11.13 15.40 -33.10
CA PRO A 119 -10.38 15.91 -34.24
C PRO A 119 -11.06 17.15 -34.83
N LYS A 120 -10.26 18.09 -35.33
CA LYS A 120 -10.80 19.24 -36.07
C LYS A 120 -11.50 18.72 -37.32
N ASP A 121 -12.74 19.14 -37.53
CA ASP A 121 -13.46 18.87 -38.77
C ASP A 121 -12.98 19.85 -39.87
N PRO A 122 -12.32 19.37 -40.94
CA PRO A 122 -11.82 20.23 -42.02
C PRO A 122 -12.94 20.83 -42.90
N TYR A 123 -14.19 20.41 -42.69
CA TYR A 123 -15.36 20.89 -43.40
C TYR A 123 -16.33 21.67 -42.50
N ALA A 124 -16.00 21.88 -41.21
CA ALA A 124 -16.78 22.74 -40.33
C ALA A 124 -16.97 24.14 -40.96
N GLY A 125 -18.23 24.54 -41.14
CA GLY A 125 -18.61 25.83 -41.73
C GLY A 125 -18.41 25.96 -43.24
N LYS A 126 -18.14 24.86 -43.97
CA LYS A 126 -18.06 24.85 -45.45
C LYS A 126 -19.39 24.60 -46.17
N ASP A 127 -20.45 24.31 -45.41
CA ASP A 127 -21.83 24.24 -45.87
C ASP A 127 -22.60 25.34 -45.13
N LYS A 128 -22.60 26.55 -45.70
CA LYS A 128 -23.26 27.72 -45.09
C LYS A 128 -24.75 27.74 -45.42
N ASN A 129 -25.15 27.14 -46.55
CA ASN A 129 -26.54 27.09 -46.99
C ASN A 129 -27.31 25.88 -46.43
N HIS A 130 -26.65 25.00 -45.67
CA HIS A 130 -27.18 23.81 -45.02
C HIS A 130 -27.79 22.80 -46.01
N ASP A 131 -27.25 22.71 -47.23
CA ASP A 131 -27.73 21.82 -48.29
C ASP A 131 -27.04 20.44 -48.31
N GLY A 132 -26.05 20.23 -47.43
CA GLY A 132 -25.26 19.01 -47.31
C GLY A 132 -24.09 18.91 -48.29
N TYR A 133 -23.78 19.98 -49.04
CA TYR A 133 -22.67 20.06 -49.97
C TYR A 133 -21.66 21.16 -49.60
N ILE A 134 -20.43 20.99 -50.06
CA ILE A 134 -19.37 21.98 -49.86
C ILE A 134 -19.64 23.16 -50.79
N ASP A 135 -19.84 24.33 -50.21
CA ASP A 135 -20.04 25.59 -50.93
C ASP A 135 -18.90 25.85 -51.93
N GLY A 136 -19.24 26.20 -53.17
CA GLY A 136 -18.27 26.54 -54.21
C GLY A 136 -17.52 25.35 -54.83
N SER A 137 -17.88 24.10 -54.50
CA SER A 137 -17.29 22.90 -55.14
C SER A 137 -17.91 22.60 -56.51
N ASN A 138 -17.08 22.42 -57.55
CA ASN A 138 -17.50 21.93 -58.87
C ASN A 138 -16.56 20.78 -59.33
N PRO A 139 -17.08 19.55 -59.55
CA PRO A 139 -18.46 19.11 -59.34
C PRO A 139 -18.86 19.19 -57.85
N LYS A 140 -20.17 19.30 -57.57
CA LYS A 140 -20.70 19.37 -56.19
C LYS A 140 -20.20 18.18 -55.35
N LYS A 141 -19.54 18.46 -54.24
CA LYS A 141 -19.06 17.44 -53.30
C LYS A 141 -19.88 17.49 -52.01
N LYS A 142 -20.42 16.34 -51.58
CA LYS A 142 -21.10 16.23 -50.28
C LYS A 142 -20.12 16.54 -49.15
N VAL A 143 -20.60 17.19 -48.09
CA VAL A 143 -19.83 17.35 -46.85
C VAL A 143 -19.65 15.98 -46.21
N PRO A 144 -18.41 15.50 -46.03
CA PRO A 144 -18.17 14.26 -45.28
C PRO A 144 -18.63 14.41 -43.83
N ALA A 145 -19.04 13.30 -43.20
CA ALA A 145 -19.37 13.32 -41.78
C ALA A 145 -18.16 13.75 -40.95
N ALA A 146 -18.40 14.54 -39.90
CA ALA A 146 -17.35 14.99 -38.98
C ALA A 146 -16.61 13.78 -38.37
N PRO A 147 -15.28 13.89 -38.17
CA PRO A 147 -14.50 12.83 -37.54
C PRO A 147 -15.00 12.56 -36.11
N LYS A 148 -15.16 11.28 -35.77
CA LYS A 148 -15.65 10.87 -34.44
C LYS A 148 -14.57 11.10 -33.37
N PRO A 149 -14.93 11.59 -32.17
CA PRO A 149 -14.01 11.63 -31.05
C PRO A 149 -13.51 10.23 -30.65
N TYR A 150 -12.28 10.16 -30.15
CA TYR A 150 -11.67 8.92 -29.65
C TYR A 150 -10.85 9.17 -28.37
N GLY A 151 -10.57 8.11 -27.62
CA GLY A 151 -9.73 8.20 -26.42
C GLY A 151 -8.24 8.28 -26.77
N GLY A 152 -7.52 9.18 -26.09
CA GLY A 152 -6.08 9.33 -26.21
C GLY A 152 -5.29 8.21 -25.53
N PRO A 153 -3.95 8.35 -25.49
CA PRO A 153 -3.07 7.39 -24.81
C PRO A 153 -3.46 7.18 -23.34
N ARG A 154 -3.26 5.96 -22.85
CA ARG A 154 -3.52 5.58 -21.46
C ARG A 154 -2.26 5.06 -20.80
N ILE A 155 -2.15 5.31 -19.50
CA ILE A 155 -0.97 5.05 -18.66
C ILE A 155 -1.29 3.87 -17.73
N ASP A 156 -0.34 2.99 -17.48
CA ASP A 156 -0.51 1.90 -16.48
C ASP A 156 -0.59 2.47 -15.06
N VAL A 157 -1.31 1.78 -14.17
CA VAL A 157 -1.41 2.18 -12.76
C VAL A 157 -0.03 2.32 -12.11
N PHE A 158 0.91 1.40 -12.38
CA PHE A 158 2.25 1.48 -11.81
C PHE A 158 3.11 2.57 -12.45
N ASP A 159 2.88 2.90 -13.72
CA ASP A 159 3.52 4.07 -14.35
C ASP A 159 3.09 5.37 -13.67
N ALA A 160 1.80 5.54 -13.37
CA ALA A 160 1.33 6.71 -12.64
C ALA A 160 1.90 6.74 -11.21
N PHE A 161 1.90 5.60 -10.52
CA PHE A 161 2.47 5.47 -9.19
C PHE A 161 3.97 5.84 -9.16
N ARG A 162 4.74 5.35 -10.14
CA ARG A 162 6.16 5.74 -10.33
C ARG A 162 6.33 7.20 -10.69
N THR A 163 5.45 7.76 -11.49
CA THR A 163 5.55 9.17 -11.89
C THR A 163 5.33 10.10 -10.69
N ILE A 164 4.41 9.78 -9.79
CA ILE A 164 4.20 10.53 -8.54
C ILE A 164 5.44 10.45 -7.64
N TRP A 165 5.99 9.25 -7.43
CA TRP A 165 7.25 9.09 -6.69
C TRP A 165 8.43 9.82 -7.33
N SER A 166 8.54 9.77 -8.66
CA SER A 166 9.56 10.50 -9.40
C SER A 166 9.37 12.01 -9.24
N HIS A 167 8.14 12.51 -9.24
CA HIS A 167 7.84 13.92 -8.95
C HIS A 167 8.38 14.30 -7.57
N VAL A 168 8.06 13.53 -6.53
CA VAL A 168 8.56 13.76 -5.16
C VAL A 168 10.08 13.76 -5.11
N GLN A 169 10.74 12.70 -5.58
CA GLN A 169 12.19 12.53 -5.43
C GLN A 169 13.04 13.42 -6.33
N THR A 170 12.48 13.97 -7.42
CA THR A 170 13.24 14.89 -8.30
C THR A 170 13.26 16.33 -7.79
N ARG A 171 12.50 16.65 -6.74
CA ARG A 171 12.53 17.98 -6.12
C ARG A 171 13.81 18.19 -5.29
N PRO A 172 14.30 19.43 -5.18
CA PRO A 172 15.41 19.75 -4.29
C PRO A 172 15.12 19.22 -2.88
N TYR A 173 16.07 18.47 -2.31
CA TYR A 173 15.94 17.85 -1.00
C TYR A 173 14.78 16.84 -0.84
N GLY A 174 14.16 16.42 -1.95
CA GLY A 174 13.03 15.48 -1.96
C GLY A 174 13.41 14.02 -2.16
N ASN A 175 14.67 13.74 -2.50
CA ASN A 175 15.11 12.38 -2.80
C ASN A 175 15.40 11.58 -1.53
N VAL A 176 14.48 10.70 -1.14
CA VAL A 176 14.68 9.78 -0.02
C VAL A 176 15.46 8.51 -0.40
N GLY A 177 15.85 8.34 -1.68
CA GLY A 177 16.62 7.19 -2.16
C GLY A 177 15.78 5.92 -2.38
N LEU A 178 14.45 6.05 -2.45
CA LEU A 178 13.53 4.95 -2.65
C LEU A 178 13.45 4.54 -4.12
N VAL A 179 13.77 3.29 -4.42
CA VAL A 179 13.69 2.72 -5.77
C VAL A 179 12.44 1.87 -5.93
N LEU A 180 11.66 2.11 -6.97
CA LEU A 180 10.42 1.37 -7.23
C LEU A 180 10.65 0.23 -8.24
N ASP A 181 9.86 -0.83 -8.13
CA ASP A 181 9.80 -1.87 -9.15
C ASP A 181 9.32 -1.31 -10.52
N THR A 182 9.88 -1.84 -11.59
CA THR A 182 9.72 -1.31 -12.97
C THR A 182 8.75 -2.08 -13.85
N HIS A 183 8.12 -3.14 -13.34
CA HIS A 183 7.13 -3.90 -14.10
C HIS A 183 5.76 -3.19 -14.11
N ASP A 184 4.87 -3.62 -14.99
CA ASP A 184 3.53 -3.06 -15.12
C ASP A 184 2.51 -3.85 -14.31
N LYS A 185 1.44 -3.17 -13.88
CA LYS A 185 0.27 -3.85 -13.30
C LYS A 185 -0.52 -4.59 -14.37
N GLY A 186 -0.55 -4.05 -15.59
CA GLY A 186 -1.39 -4.52 -16.70
C GLY A 186 -2.79 -3.89 -16.71
N GLU A 187 -3.01 -2.83 -15.93
CA GLU A 187 -4.27 -2.12 -15.85
C GLU A 187 -4.05 -0.64 -16.19
N LEU A 188 -4.82 -0.14 -17.17
CA LEU A 188 -4.65 1.20 -17.72
C LEU A 188 -5.66 2.19 -17.13
N LEU A 189 -5.16 3.35 -16.73
CA LEU A 189 -5.94 4.46 -16.20
C LEU A 189 -6.79 5.14 -17.28
N GLY A 190 -8.00 5.57 -16.89
CA GLY A 190 -8.93 6.26 -17.77
C GLY A 190 -9.69 5.35 -18.75
N ALA A 191 -10.86 5.83 -19.18
CA ALA A 191 -11.70 5.10 -20.12
C ALA A 191 -11.11 5.05 -21.53
N LYS A 192 -11.25 3.89 -22.20
CA LYS A 192 -10.71 3.66 -23.56
C LYS A 192 -11.30 4.61 -24.63
N ASP A 193 -12.54 5.04 -24.45
CA ASP A 193 -13.24 5.98 -25.34
C ASP A 193 -13.03 7.45 -24.97
N GLY A 194 -12.27 7.70 -23.89
CA GLY A 194 -12.05 9.02 -23.31
C GLY A 194 -13.26 9.64 -22.64
N SER A 195 -14.29 8.86 -22.30
CA SER A 195 -15.46 9.40 -21.58
C SER A 195 -15.14 9.86 -20.15
N ASP A 196 -14.07 9.33 -19.58
CA ASP A 196 -13.73 9.39 -18.16
C ASP A 196 -12.20 9.28 -18.03
N PRO A 197 -11.47 10.37 -18.35
CA PRO A 197 -10.01 10.41 -18.23
C PRO A 197 -9.61 10.39 -16.75
N TRP A 198 -8.48 9.77 -16.46
CA TRP A 198 -7.82 9.97 -15.17
C TRP A 198 -6.87 11.16 -15.30
N GLU A 199 -6.99 12.15 -14.43
CA GLU A 199 -6.26 13.40 -14.51
C GLU A 199 -5.72 13.77 -13.14
N LEU A 200 -4.46 14.21 -13.11
CA LEU A 200 -3.78 14.74 -11.95
C LEU A 200 -3.15 16.06 -12.36
N ALA A 201 -3.68 17.16 -11.84
CA ALA A 201 -3.29 18.50 -12.27
C ALA A 201 -2.94 19.40 -11.08
N TRP A 202 -1.83 20.13 -11.20
CA TRP A 202 -1.31 20.97 -10.11
C TRP A 202 -2.29 22.05 -9.62
N TRP A 203 -3.18 22.55 -10.49
CA TRP A 203 -4.14 23.59 -10.11
C TRP A 203 -5.26 23.07 -9.18
N ASP A 204 -5.43 21.74 -9.09
CA ASP A 204 -6.34 21.11 -8.12
C ASP A 204 -5.64 20.84 -6.78
N ASN A 205 -4.34 21.17 -6.67
CA ASN A 205 -3.48 20.94 -5.51
C ASN A 205 -3.58 19.53 -4.90
N PRO A 206 -3.44 18.45 -5.71
CA PRO A 206 -3.61 17.11 -5.18
C PRO A 206 -2.38 16.68 -4.37
N ASP A 207 -2.64 16.02 -3.24
CA ASP A 207 -1.60 15.47 -2.37
C ASP A 207 -1.02 14.17 -2.96
N CYS A 208 0.32 14.07 -3.03
CA CYS A 208 1.00 12.92 -3.62
C CYS A 208 0.70 11.63 -2.85
N GLY A 209 0.82 11.64 -1.51
CA GLY A 209 0.53 10.50 -0.66
C GLY A 209 -0.91 10.00 -0.78
N GLN A 210 -1.89 10.90 -0.65
CA GLN A 210 -3.31 10.55 -0.81
C GLN A 210 -3.63 10.04 -2.22
N THR A 211 -2.95 10.55 -3.25
CA THR A 211 -3.11 10.04 -4.62
C THR A 211 -2.56 8.62 -4.75
N LEU A 212 -1.39 8.33 -4.17
CA LEU A 212 -0.81 6.98 -4.13
C LEU A 212 -1.76 6.02 -3.40
N ASP A 213 -2.28 6.40 -2.23
CA ASP A 213 -3.28 5.63 -1.48
C ASP A 213 -4.54 5.39 -2.30
N SER A 214 -5.02 6.40 -3.02
CA SER A 214 -6.18 6.28 -3.90
C SER A 214 -5.94 5.28 -5.02
N LEU A 215 -4.76 5.26 -5.62
CA LEU A 215 -4.39 4.26 -6.63
C LEU A 215 -4.37 2.85 -6.04
N VAL A 216 -3.75 2.67 -4.87
CA VAL A 216 -3.70 1.37 -4.16
C VAL A 216 -5.11 0.87 -3.84
N ASN A 217 -5.95 1.74 -3.27
CA ASN A 217 -7.31 1.41 -2.89
C ASN A 217 -8.25 1.20 -4.09
N GLN A 218 -8.07 1.94 -5.19
CA GLN A 218 -8.93 1.79 -6.36
C GLN A 218 -8.57 0.55 -7.19
N PHE A 219 -7.27 0.28 -7.34
CA PHE A 219 -6.76 -0.76 -8.24
C PHE A 219 -6.30 -2.02 -7.50
N GLN A 220 -6.42 -2.04 -6.17
CA GLN A 220 -6.24 -3.21 -5.31
C GLN A 220 -4.94 -3.97 -5.61
N PHE A 221 -3.81 -3.37 -5.26
CA PHE A 221 -2.50 -4.02 -5.36
C PHE A 221 -1.73 -3.83 -4.05
N ASP A 222 -0.80 -4.75 -3.79
CA ASP A 222 0.06 -4.63 -2.62
C ASP A 222 1.36 -3.90 -2.95
N TRP A 223 1.93 -3.26 -1.94
CA TRP A 223 3.32 -2.83 -1.97
C TRP A 223 4.03 -3.11 -0.65
N MET A 224 5.35 -3.16 -0.67
CA MET A 224 6.17 -3.36 0.53
C MET A 224 7.45 -2.56 0.43
N GLU A 225 7.72 -1.77 1.46
CA GLU A 225 8.99 -1.09 1.66
C GLU A 225 10.03 -2.06 2.25
N THR A 226 11.23 -2.06 1.67
CA THR A 226 12.33 -2.91 2.09
C THR A 226 13.64 -2.14 2.13
N HIS A 227 14.50 -2.51 3.07
CA HIS A 227 15.83 -1.95 3.20
C HIS A 227 16.85 -3.07 3.34
N ALA A 228 18.03 -2.86 2.77
CA ALA A 228 19.13 -3.80 2.86
C ALA A 228 20.46 -3.09 2.70
N TRP A 229 21.50 -3.62 3.33
CA TRP A 229 22.87 -3.32 2.92
C TRP A 229 23.02 -3.61 1.43
N LYS A 230 23.65 -2.69 0.69
CA LYS A 230 23.90 -2.83 -0.74
C LYS A 230 24.70 -4.10 -1.04
N ASP A 231 25.72 -4.36 -0.22
CA ASP A 231 26.56 -5.54 -0.22
C ASP A 231 27.21 -5.71 1.17
N SER A 232 27.92 -6.82 1.39
CA SER A 232 28.52 -7.14 2.70
C SER A 232 29.72 -6.27 3.10
N THR A 233 30.15 -5.35 2.24
CA THR A 233 31.35 -4.52 2.44
C THR A 233 31.06 -3.03 2.41
N SER A 234 29.86 -2.65 2.00
CA SER A 234 29.44 -1.27 1.80
C SER A 234 28.65 -0.76 3.02
N ASN A 235 28.94 0.48 3.42
CA ASN A 235 28.13 1.23 4.38
C ASN A 235 26.90 1.90 3.72
N THR A 236 26.55 1.51 2.49
CA THR A 236 25.38 2.02 1.78
C THR A 236 24.18 1.13 2.05
N ILE A 237 23.11 1.73 2.56
CA ILE A 237 21.80 1.10 2.69
C ILE A 237 20.99 1.45 1.44
N THR A 238 20.29 0.46 0.88
CA THR A 238 19.42 0.62 -0.28
C THR A 238 17.96 0.50 0.14
N HIS A 239 17.09 1.29 -0.48
CA HIS A 239 15.66 1.32 -0.18
C HIS A 239 14.87 0.95 -1.43
N ARG A 240 13.94 0.01 -1.29
CA ARG A 240 13.12 -0.44 -2.40
C ARG A 240 11.65 -0.56 -2.01
N LEU A 241 10.79 -0.01 -2.86
CA LEU A 241 9.35 -0.23 -2.82
C LEU A 241 8.99 -1.32 -3.83
N ARG A 242 8.65 -2.49 -3.31
CA ARG A 242 8.24 -3.64 -4.12
C ARG A 242 6.76 -3.54 -4.44
N LEU A 243 6.40 -3.74 -5.71
CA LEU A 243 5.01 -3.68 -6.16
C LEU A 243 4.51 -5.10 -6.49
N GLY A 244 3.28 -5.43 -6.10
CA GLY A 244 2.70 -6.75 -6.28
C GLY A 244 1.66 -6.82 -7.38
N THR A 245 1.78 -7.80 -8.29
CA THR A 245 0.73 -8.13 -9.27
C THR A 245 0.46 -9.64 -9.23
N PRO A 246 -0.79 -10.10 -9.01
CA PRO A 246 -1.93 -9.36 -8.46
C PRO A 246 -1.75 -8.96 -6.98
N ARG A 247 -0.83 -9.61 -6.26
CA ARG A 247 -0.54 -9.36 -4.84
C ARG A 247 0.90 -9.75 -4.50
N LEU A 248 1.42 -9.29 -3.36
CA LEU A 248 2.73 -9.73 -2.86
C LEU A 248 2.64 -11.06 -2.09
N GLY A 249 3.80 -11.69 -1.89
CA GLY A 249 3.92 -12.93 -1.14
C GLY A 249 3.34 -14.16 -1.83
N ARG A 250 3.45 -15.30 -1.15
CA ARG A 250 3.02 -16.61 -1.66
C ARG A 250 2.50 -17.49 -0.53
N LYS A 251 1.82 -18.57 -0.89
CA LYS A 251 1.44 -19.60 0.09
C LYS A 251 2.68 -20.35 0.57
N ARG A 252 2.85 -20.49 1.89
CA ARG A 252 4.01 -21.10 2.55
C ARG A 252 3.67 -22.40 3.26
N PRO A 253 3.46 -23.51 2.52
CA PRO A 253 3.27 -24.84 3.12
C PRO A 253 4.56 -25.40 3.73
N ASP A 254 5.71 -24.80 3.41
CA ASP A 254 7.03 -25.14 3.92
C ASP A 254 7.30 -24.61 5.34
N LEU A 255 6.52 -23.62 5.79
CA LEU A 255 6.62 -23.08 7.14
C LEU A 255 5.52 -23.64 8.03
N ARG A 256 5.82 -23.76 9.33
CA ARG A 256 4.86 -24.24 10.34
C ARG A 256 4.80 -23.28 11.51
N PHE A 257 3.57 -22.85 11.85
CA PHE A 257 3.27 -22.00 13.00
C PHE A 257 2.27 -22.73 13.89
N ALA A 258 2.74 -23.27 15.00
CA ALA A 258 1.95 -24.13 15.88
C ALA A 258 2.11 -23.76 17.36
N GLN A 259 1.00 -23.82 18.10
CA GLN A 259 0.99 -23.67 19.55
C GLN A 259 1.76 -24.84 20.20
N GLY A 260 2.60 -24.52 21.20
CA GLY A 260 3.48 -25.50 21.84
C GLY A 260 4.79 -25.76 21.07
N GLU A 261 4.95 -25.18 19.87
CA GLU A 261 6.21 -25.17 19.13
C GLU A 261 6.77 -23.74 19.11
N ASN A 262 6.38 -22.93 18.12
CA ASN A 262 6.93 -21.60 17.88
C ASN A 262 5.94 -20.46 18.11
N ILE A 263 4.66 -20.75 18.36
CA ILE A 263 3.69 -19.74 18.81
C ILE A 263 3.73 -19.67 20.34
N VAL A 264 4.09 -18.49 20.86
CA VAL A 264 4.18 -18.20 22.31
C VAL A 264 2.86 -17.64 22.83
N ALA A 265 2.24 -16.76 22.06
CA ALA A 265 0.95 -16.17 22.39
C ALA A 265 0.10 -15.99 21.15
N ILE A 266 -1.22 -16.02 21.34
CA ILE A 266 -2.18 -15.60 20.32
C ILE A 266 -2.94 -14.41 20.85
N ALA A 267 -3.20 -13.43 19.98
CA ALA A 267 -4.21 -12.43 20.29
C ALA A 267 -5.57 -13.12 20.41
N LYS A 268 -6.46 -12.49 21.19
CA LYS A 268 -7.81 -13.00 21.44
C LYS A 268 -8.46 -13.37 20.10
N PRO A 269 -8.83 -14.65 19.87
CA PRO A 269 -9.57 -15.02 18.69
C PRO A 269 -10.90 -14.26 18.68
N GLU A 270 -11.20 -13.62 17.55
CA GLU A 270 -12.40 -12.83 17.41
C GLU A 270 -13.35 -13.52 16.42
N GLY A 271 -14.62 -13.59 16.82
CA GLY A 271 -15.68 -13.83 15.86
C GLY A 271 -15.79 -12.62 14.95
N MET A 272 -16.08 -12.83 13.67
CA MET A 272 -16.22 -11.75 12.68
C MET A 272 -17.53 -10.97 12.85
N GLY A 273 -17.97 -10.69 14.08
CA GLY A 273 -19.29 -10.09 14.35
C GLY A 273 -19.47 -8.72 13.71
N ASP A 274 -18.47 -7.85 13.84
CA ASP A 274 -18.49 -6.49 13.30
C ASP A 274 -18.40 -6.50 11.77
N ASP A 275 -17.56 -7.37 11.22
CA ASP A 275 -17.36 -7.55 9.78
C ASP A 275 -18.41 -8.43 9.09
N TYR A 276 -19.26 -9.11 9.87
CA TYR A 276 -20.21 -10.07 9.35
C TYR A 276 -21.20 -9.40 8.40
N ALA A 277 -21.26 -9.95 7.19
CA ALA A 277 -22.29 -9.66 6.22
C ALA A 277 -22.73 -10.97 5.57
N ASN A 278 -24.05 -11.16 5.48
CA ASN A 278 -24.66 -12.22 4.66
C ASN A 278 -25.28 -11.65 3.39
N GLU A 279 -25.05 -10.37 3.13
CA GLU A 279 -25.34 -9.70 1.88
C GLU A 279 -24.27 -8.66 1.57
N VAL A 280 -23.86 -8.60 0.31
CA VAL A 280 -22.91 -7.60 -0.19
C VAL A 280 -23.52 -6.86 -1.36
N VAL A 281 -23.46 -5.53 -1.29
CA VAL A 281 -23.76 -4.63 -2.39
C VAL A 281 -22.46 -4.12 -2.98
N VAL A 282 -22.22 -4.37 -4.26
CA VAL A 282 -21.06 -3.83 -4.98
C VAL A 282 -21.51 -2.69 -5.87
N LEU A 283 -20.81 -1.56 -5.76
CA LEU A 283 -21.01 -0.33 -6.51
C LEU A 283 -19.88 -0.15 -7.52
N GLY A 284 -20.23 -0.21 -8.80
CA GLY A 284 -19.33 -0.16 -9.95
C GLY A 284 -19.15 1.21 -10.58
N LYS A 285 -18.65 1.21 -11.81
CA LYS A 285 -18.44 2.39 -12.66
C LYS A 285 -19.73 3.23 -12.81
N GLY A 286 -19.57 4.55 -12.86
CA GLY A 286 -20.63 5.54 -13.05
C GLY A 286 -20.84 6.44 -11.82
N GLU A 287 -21.83 7.34 -11.92
CA GLU A 287 -22.20 8.29 -10.87
C GLU A 287 -23.72 8.34 -10.66
N GLY A 288 -24.14 8.65 -9.43
CA GLY A 288 -25.54 8.75 -9.04
C GLY A 288 -26.35 7.51 -9.43
N GLN A 289 -27.54 7.71 -9.99
CA GLN A 289 -28.44 6.63 -10.42
C GLN A 289 -27.85 5.73 -11.52
N LYS A 290 -26.83 6.21 -12.26
CA LYS A 290 -26.22 5.46 -13.37
C LYS A 290 -25.10 4.53 -12.92
N MET A 291 -24.75 4.53 -11.64
CA MET A 291 -23.76 3.61 -11.08
C MET A 291 -24.16 2.16 -11.35
N LYS A 292 -23.23 1.40 -11.93
CA LYS A 292 -23.39 -0.05 -12.02
C LYS A 292 -23.46 -0.62 -10.60
N ARG A 293 -24.29 -1.62 -10.38
CA ARG A 293 -24.49 -2.21 -9.06
C ARG A 293 -24.79 -3.69 -9.19
N ALA A 294 -24.26 -4.50 -8.28
CA ALA A 294 -24.73 -5.86 -8.04
C ALA A 294 -24.98 -6.07 -6.54
N GLN A 295 -25.82 -7.06 -6.25
CA GLN A 295 -26.14 -7.45 -4.89
C GLN A 295 -26.11 -8.98 -4.84
N VAL A 296 -25.38 -9.54 -3.89
CA VAL A 296 -25.28 -10.98 -3.66
C VAL A 296 -25.55 -11.27 -2.20
N HIS A 297 -26.13 -12.43 -1.90
CA HIS A 297 -26.49 -12.80 -0.55
C HIS A 297 -26.34 -14.30 -0.31
N ASN A 298 -26.11 -14.67 0.94
CA ASN A 298 -26.12 -16.05 1.40
C ASN A 298 -27.08 -16.16 2.59
N TYR A 299 -28.37 -16.16 2.28
CA TYR A 299 -29.43 -16.36 3.25
C TYR A 299 -29.63 -17.87 3.47
N SER A 300 -28.85 -18.45 4.38
CA SER A 300 -29.11 -19.81 4.82
C SER A 300 -29.97 -19.83 6.07
N ARG A 301 -31.15 -20.45 5.99
CA ARG A 301 -32.02 -20.70 7.16
C ARG A 301 -31.34 -21.58 8.21
N ALA A 302 -30.39 -22.43 7.77
CA ALA A 302 -29.55 -23.25 8.65
C ALA A 302 -28.43 -22.43 9.34
N ALA A 303 -28.00 -21.31 8.75
CA ALA A 303 -27.03 -20.41 9.40
C ALA A 303 -27.68 -19.56 10.50
N GLY A 304 -29.00 -19.34 10.48
CA GLY A 304 -29.77 -18.75 11.58
C GLY A 304 -29.44 -17.30 11.95
N ARG A 305 -28.71 -16.54 11.11
CA ARG A 305 -28.24 -15.18 11.42
C ARG A 305 -29.08 -14.09 10.73
N LEU A 306 -29.28 -12.97 11.41
CA LEU A 306 -29.98 -11.80 10.87
C LEU A 306 -29.27 -11.18 9.67
N ARG A 307 -30.03 -10.51 8.80
CA ARG A 307 -29.50 -9.81 7.62
C ARG A 307 -28.55 -8.69 8.02
N ARG A 308 -27.32 -8.72 7.51
CA ARG A 308 -26.29 -7.68 7.63
C ARG A 308 -25.69 -7.44 6.25
N VAL A 309 -25.61 -6.17 5.86
CA VAL A 309 -25.23 -5.75 4.52
C VAL A 309 -23.90 -5.01 4.55
N ALA A 310 -22.92 -5.46 3.77
CA ALA A 310 -21.72 -4.70 3.48
C ALA A 310 -21.85 -4.03 2.10
N THR A 311 -21.32 -2.82 1.98
CA THR A 311 -21.24 -2.12 0.69
C THR A 311 -19.78 -1.98 0.28
N VAL A 312 -19.46 -2.39 -0.93
CA VAL A 312 -18.12 -2.29 -1.52
C VAL A 312 -18.21 -1.40 -2.76
N THR A 313 -17.28 -0.47 -2.91
CA THR A 313 -17.17 0.35 -4.12
C THR A 313 -15.95 -0.07 -4.91
N ASP A 314 -16.15 -0.41 -6.18
CA ASP A 314 -15.09 -0.77 -7.12
C ASP A 314 -15.42 -0.16 -8.49
N LYS A 315 -14.89 1.05 -8.73
CA LYS A 315 -15.18 1.86 -9.92
C LYS A 315 -14.60 1.29 -11.21
N THR A 316 -13.73 0.29 -11.12
CA THR A 316 -13.17 -0.40 -12.29
C THR A 316 -14.22 -1.30 -12.97
N LEU A 317 -15.19 -1.80 -12.20
CA LEU A 317 -16.15 -2.80 -12.65
C LEU A 317 -17.31 -2.17 -13.42
N SER A 318 -17.48 -2.57 -14.68
CA SER A 318 -18.53 -2.07 -15.57
C SER A 318 -19.55 -3.13 -16.01
N SER A 319 -19.28 -4.42 -15.74
CA SER A 319 -20.16 -5.54 -16.09
C SER A 319 -20.85 -6.14 -14.87
N ALA A 320 -22.06 -6.68 -15.07
CA ALA A 320 -22.85 -7.29 -14.00
C ALA A 320 -22.16 -8.54 -13.41
N ASP A 321 -21.50 -9.33 -14.25
CA ASP A 321 -20.83 -10.56 -13.82
C ASP A 321 -19.57 -10.27 -13.00
N ALA A 322 -18.80 -9.24 -13.36
CA ALA A 322 -17.64 -8.85 -12.57
C ALA A 322 -18.06 -8.31 -11.19
N LEU A 323 -19.12 -7.50 -11.14
CA LEU A 323 -19.70 -7.02 -9.88
C LEU A 323 -20.21 -8.16 -9.00
N ARG A 324 -20.90 -9.16 -9.58
CA ARG A 324 -21.35 -10.35 -8.84
C ARG A 324 -20.18 -11.19 -8.33
N LYS A 325 -19.14 -11.38 -9.15
CA LYS A 325 -17.93 -12.11 -8.75
C LYS A 325 -17.23 -11.42 -7.57
N ARG A 326 -17.04 -10.10 -7.64
CA ARG A 326 -16.49 -9.29 -6.54
C ARG A 326 -17.34 -9.39 -5.28
N GLY A 327 -18.67 -9.32 -5.44
CA GLY A 327 -19.61 -9.44 -4.34
C GLY A 327 -19.56 -10.81 -3.67
N GLN A 328 -19.53 -11.89 -4.45
CA GLN A 328 -19.49 -13.26 -3.92
C GLN A 328 -18.18 -13.51 -3.16
N ALA A 329 -17.09 -12.95 -3.66
CA ALA A 329 -15.81 -12.99 -3.00
C ALA A 329 -15.89 -12.33 -1.61
N GLU A 330 -16.30 -11.05 -1.56
CA GLU A 330 -16.48 -10.31 -0.30
C GLU A 330 -17.40 -11.04 0.69
N LEU A 331 -18.50 -11.59 0.19
CA LEU A 331 -19.48 -12.32 0.98
C LEU A 331 -18.89 -13.57 1.62
N ASN A 332 -18.02 -14.29 0.91
CA ASN A 332 -17.33 -15.46 1.46
C ASN A 332 -16.34 -15.06 2.56
N GLY A 333 -15.59 -13.97 2.38
CA GLY A 333 -14.66 -13.45 3.40
C GLY A 333 -15.36 -13.00 4.69
N ARG A 334 -16.53 -12.37 4.56
CA ARG A 334 -17.33 -11.84 5.69
C ARG A 334 -18.19 -12.88 6.41
N THR A 335 -18.36 -14.07 5.84
CA THR A 335 -19.15 -15.16 6.46
C THR A 335 -18.29 -16.13 7.28
N ALA A 336 -16.97 -15.92 7.36
CA ALA A 336 -16.07 -16.73 8.17
C ALA A 336 -16.37 -16.64 9.68
N ALA A 337 -16.26 -17.77 10.37
CA ALA A 337 -16.69 -17.90 11.78
C ALA A 337 -15.66 -17.37 12.79
N LEU A 338 -14.37 -17.36 12.45
CA LEU A 338 -13.29 -17.04 13.39
C LEU A 338 -12.01 -16.57 12.68
N GLN A 339 -11.36 -15.55 13.24
CA GLN A 339 -10.05 -15.05 12.83
C GLN A 339 -9.09 -15.08 14.04
N ILE A 340 -7.82 -15.39 13.76
CA ILE A 340 -6.71 -15.16 14.70
C ILE A 340 -6.05 -13.86 14.23
N PRO A 341 -6.25 -12.73 14.92
CA PRO A 341 -5.82 -11.43 14.40
C PRO A 341 -4.30 -11.21 14.53
N ALA A 342 -3.65 -11.87 15.49
CA ALA A 342 -2.20 -11.84 15.61
C ALA A 342 -1.67 -13.07 16.37
N ILE A 343 -0.42 -13.43 16.07
CA ILE A 343 0.35 -14.42 16.81
C ILE A 343 1.71 -13.84 17.19
N GLN A 344 2.19 -14.15 18.40
CA GLN A 344 3.55 -13.87 18.82
C GLN A 344 4.38 -15.13 18.72
N ILE A 345 5.54 -15.03 18.10
CA ILE A 345 6.41 -16.16 17.78
C ILE A 345 7.86 -15.94 18.23
N ILE A 346 8.59 -17.05 18.36
CA ILE A 346 10.04 -17.09 18.59
C ILE A 346 10.76 -17.62 17.34
N ASP A 347 12.06 -17.36 17.26
CA ASP A 347 12.89 -17.96 16.22
C ASP A 347 12.94 -19.48 16.40
N HIS A 348 12.62 -20.22 15.34
CA HIS A 348 12.47 -21.66 15.39
C HIS A 348 12.81 -22.29 14.03
N PRO A 349 13.42 -23.48 13.96
CA PRO A 349 13.76 -24.14 12.69
C PRO A 349 12.58 -24.29 11.70
N ASN A 350 11.37 -24.45 12.21
CA ASN A 350 10.14 -24.57 11.41
C ASN A 350 9.67 -23.24 10.77
N ALA A 351 10.12 -22.10 11.30
CA ALA A 351 9.84 -20.77 10.77
C ALA A 351 10.93 -19.81 11.26
N LYS A 352 12.12 -19.91 10.66
CA LYS A 352 13.25 -19.07 11.06
C LYS A 352 12.98 -17.60 10.81
N PHE A 353 13.49 -16.71 11.63
CA PHE A 353 13.33 -15.27 11.42
C PHE A 353 13.88 -14.86 10.05
N GLY A 354 13.07 -14.09 9.30
CA GLY A 354 13.35 -13.72 7.91
C GLY A 354 13.02 -14.79 6.86
N SER A 355 12.50 -15.96 7.25
CA SER A 355 12.07 -16.98 6.30
C SER A 355 10.73 -16.68 5.63
N TRP A 356 9.97 -15.70 6.09
CA TRP A 356 8.71 -15.22 5.51
C TRP A 356 8.84 -13.78 5.02
N SER A 357 7.87 -13.33 4.23
CA SER A 357 7.69 -11.93 3.83
C SER A 357 6.27 -11.47 4.13
N LEU A 358 6.08 -10.15 4.25
CA LEU A 358 4.73 -9.58 4.29
C LEU A 358 3.98 -9.97 3.01
N GLY A 359 2.70 -10.31 3.16
CA GLY A 359 1.87 -10.89 2.11
C GLY A 359 2.00 -12.41 1.93
N ASP A 360 2.89 -13.10 2.63
CA ASP A 360 2.87 -14.58 2.62
C ASP A 360 1.61 -15.11 3.31
N ASP A 361 1.05 -16.21 2.79
CA ASP A 361 0.00 -16.97 3.47
C ASP A 361 0.63 -18.12 4.26
N ILE A 362 0.36 -18.17 5.56
CA ILE A 362 0.89 -19.14 6.51
C ILE A 362 -0.25 -19.93 7.16
N ARG A 363 0.05 -21.16 7.57
CA ARG A 363 -0.88 -22.04 8.27
C ARG A 363 -0.69 -21.86 9.78
N VAL A 364 -1.74 -21.42 10.48
CA VAL A 364 -1.73 -21.21 11.93
C VAL A 364 -2.51 -22.33 12.60
N GLN A 365 -1.85 -23.07 13.48
CA GLN A 365 -2.38 -24.26 14.14
C GLN A 365 -2.40 -24.06 15.65
N VAL A 366 -3.58 -23.83 16.22
CA VAL A 366 -3.74 -23.46 17.63
C VAL A 366 -4.97 -24.10 18.24
N HIS A 367 -4.93 -24.33 19.54
CA HIS A 367 -6.07 -24.79 20.31
C HIS A 367 -6.74 -23.59 20.99
N VAL A 368 -8.02 -23.36 20.68
CA VAL A 368 -8.82 -22.32 21.34
C VAL A 368 -9.86 -23.01 22.22
N PRO A 369 -9.87 -22.79 23.55
CA PRO A 369 -10.67 -23.59 24.50
C PRO A 369 -12.15 -23.77 24.15
N TRP A 370 -12.76 -22.75 23.54
CA TRP A 370 -14.20 -22.72 23.22
C TRP A 370 -14.53 -23.15 21.79
N VAL A 371 -13.52 -23.27 20.92
CA VAL A 371 -13.69 -23.60 19.49
C VAL A 371 -13.06 -24.96 19.15
N GLY A 372 -12.07 -25.40 19.93
CA GLY A 372 -11.25 -26.57 19.66
C GLY A 372 -10.00 -26.23 18.85
N ASP A 373 -9.46 -27.24 18.19
CA ASP A 373 -8.28 -27.10 17.34
C ASP A 373 -8.64 -26.39 16.04
N ILE A 374 -7.93 -25.29 15.79
CA ILE A 374 -8.10 -24.46 14.61
C ILE A 374 -6.86 -24.60 13.75
N ASP A 375 -7.12 -24.79 12.47
CA ASP A 375 -6.09 -24.88 11.46
C ASP A 375 -6.52 -24.08 10.24
N VAL A 376 -6.00 -22.85 10.14
CA VAL A 376 -6.49 -21.87 9.17
C VAL A 376 -5.32 -21.12 8.53
N TRP A 377 -5.49 -20.87 7.23
CA TRP A 377 -4.58 -20.04 6.44
C TRP A 377 -4.83 -18.55 6.72
N HIS A 378 -3.76 -17.88 7.11
CA HIS A 378 -3.73 -16.45 7.35
C HIS A 378 -2.65 -15.81 6.48
N ARG A 379 -2.96 -14.64 5.95
CA ARG A 379 -2.02 -13.74 5.30
C ARG A 379 -1.35 -12.87 6.36
N ILE A 380 -0.03 -12.76 6.28
CA ILE A 380 0.75 -11.83 7.11
C ILE A 380 0.58 -10.42 6.54
N ILE A 381 -0.05 -9.53 7.30
CA ILE A 381 -0.26 -8.13 6.90
C ILE A 381 0.67 -7.16 7.62
N SER A 382 1.27 -7.58 8.72
CA SER A 382 2.29 -6.81 9.43
C SER A 382 3.16 -7.73 10.27
N ASP A 383 4.40 -7.31 10.50
CA ASP A 383 5.24 -7.86 11.54
C ASP A 383 5.87 -6.77 12.41
N GLU A 384 6.07 -7.11 13.68
CA GLU A 384 6.63 -6.23 14.70
C GLU A 384 7.72 -6.99 15.46
N ILE A 385 8.94 -6.45 15.50
CA ILE A 385 10.13 -7.14 16.03
C ILE A 385 10.49 -6.58 17.39
N SER A 386 10.40 -7.39 18.44
CA SER A 386 10.78 -6.99 19.80
C SER A 386 12.27 -7.21 20.08
N ALA A 387 12.85 -6.31 20.89
CA ALA A 387 14.21 -6.44 21.44
C ALA A 387 14.38 -7.60 22.44
N ASP A 388 13.29 -8.29 22.79
CA ASP A 388 13.29 -9.51 23.60
C ASP A 388 13.38 -10.80 22.75
N GLY A 389 13.47 -10.67 21.42
CA GLY A 389 13.60 -11.80 20.51
C GLY A 389 12.27 -12.42 20.06
N PHE A 390 11.15 -11.75 20.32
CA PHE A 390 9.83 -12.13 19.80
C PHE A 390 9.50 -11.37 18.52
N ILE A 391 8.71 -11.99 17.65
CA ILE A 391 8.04 -11.29 16.54
C ILE A 391 6.54 -11.43 16.72
N THR A 392 5.81 -10.33 16.63
CA THR A 392 4.35 -10.34 16.53
C THR A 392 3.97 -10.24 15.05
N LEU A 393 3.28 -11.25 14.54
CA LEU A 393 2.69 -11.23 13.20
C LEU A 393 1.22 -10.82 13.31
N THR A 394 0.85 -9.74 12.64
CA THR A 394 -0.57 -9.39 12.45
C THR A 394 -1.09 -10.10 11.22
N LEU A 395 -2.26 -10.70 11.37
CA LEU A 395 -2.81 -11.70 10.47
C LEU A 395 -4.23 -11.32 10.04
N LYS A 396 -4.55 -11.65 8.80
CA LYS A 396 -5.91 -11.63 8.30
C LYS A 396 -6.17 -12.90 7.50
N ARG A 397 -7.39 -13.44 7.54
CA ARG A 397 -7.65 -14.73 6.87
C ARG A 397 -7.34 -14.63 5.38
N SER A 398 -6.64 -15.62 4.84
CA SER A 398 -6.24 -15.62 3.42
C SER A 398 -7.44 -15.60 2.46
N ASP A 399 -8.55 -16.21 2.85
CA ASP A 399 -9.80 -16.26 2.09
C ASP A 399 -10.58 -14.94 2.09
N SER A 400 -10.17 -13.95 2.87
CA SER A 400 -10.77 -12.60 2.88
C SER A 400 -10.16 -11.64 1.86
N PHE A 401 -9.06 -12.02 1.20
CA PHE A 401 -8.40 -11.18 0.20
C PHE A 401 -8.85 -11.54 -1.21
N HIS A 402 -9.20 -10.51 -1.99
CA HIS A 402 -9.66 -10.65 -3.36
C HIS A 402 -8.97 -9.59 -4.20
N TYR A 403 -8.25 -10.05 -5.23
CA TYR A 403 -7.48 -9.24 -6.16
C TYR A 403 -8.03 -9.42 -7.57
#